data_AF-A0A537GPG3-F1
#
_entry.id   AF-A0A537GPG3-F1
#
_cell.length_a   1.000
_cell.length_b   1.000
_cell.length_c   1.000
_cell.angle_alpha   90.00
_cell.angle_beta   90.00
_cell.angle_gamma   90.00
#
_symmetry.space_group_name_H-M   'P 1'
#
loop_
_entity.id
_entity.type
_entity.pdbx_description
1 polymer ?
#
loop_
_entity_poly.entity_id
_entity_poly.type
_entity_poly.pdbx_seq_one_letter_code
_entity_poly.pdbx_strand_id
1 'polypeptide(L)'
;MQVFPNGDFSVRTSLVETFQSTMSECFIRTVRDMLGSAVTSEVRRLLERNGIPPRDIASRFDEVVEILTHSFGSSARVLVYKTVASLYEEYSLRPSFGFYDSLKDRVALLREKVISDLLKPRHSLSVDDSIYIATR
;
A
#
# COMPACT_ATOMS: atom_id res chain seq x y z
N MET A 1 -19.25 -26.96 23.14
CA MET A 1 -18.01 -26.47 22.50
C MET A 1 -18.43 -25.71 21.24
N GLN A 2 -18.28 -24.39 21.22
CA GLN A 2 -18.58 -23.59 20.04
C GLN A 2 -17.42 -23.73 19.05
N VAL A 3 -17.72 -24.16 17.84
CA VAL A 3 -16.77 -24.23 16.73
C VAL A 3 -16.69 -22.82 16.15
N PHE A 4 -15.61 -22.10 16.43
CA PHE A 4 -15.34 -20.82 15.76
C PHE A 4 -14.97 -21.09 14.30
N PRO A 5 -15.53 -20.36 13.32
CA PRO A 5 -15.22 -20.58 11.93
C PRO A 5 -13.79 -20.08 11.66
N ASN A 6 -12.87 -21.00 11.38
CA ASN A 6 -11.50 -20.71 10.93
C ASN A 6 -11.44 -19.85 9.64
N GLY A 7 -12.58 -19.63 8.97
CA GLY A 7 -12.68 -18.83 7.75
C GLY A 7 -12.46 -17.32 7.96
N ASP A 8 -12.95 -16.73 9.05
CA ASP A 8 -12.86 -15.27 9.26
C ASP A 8 -11.41 -14.81 9.51
N PHE A 9 -10.66 -15.60 10.30
CA PHE A 9 -9.22 -15.35 10.52
C PHE A 9 -8.38 -15.49 9.24
N SER A 10 -8.69 -16.48 8.39
CA SER A 10 -7.99 -16.69 7.12
C SER A 10 -8.23 -15.53 6.15
N VAL A 11 -9.48 -15.08 6.01
CA VAL A 11 -9.86 -13.95 5.15
C VAL A 11 -9.22 -12.65 5.62
N ARG A 12 -9.26 -12.37 6.93
CA ARG A 12 -8.61 -11.18 7.50
C ARG A 12 -7.10 -11.18 7.29
N THR A 13 -6.45 -12.33 7.46
CA THR A 13 -5.00 -12.47 7.23
C THR A 13 -4.66 -12.18 5.76
N SER A 14 -5.41 -12.76 4.83
CA SER A 14 -5.24 -12.51 3.39
C SER A 14 -5.46 -11.04 3.00
N LEU A 15 -6.46 -10.37 3.58
CA LEU A 15 -6.70 -8.94 3.33
C LEU A 15 -5.59 -8.05 3.87
N VAL A 16 -5.05 -8.38 5.05
CA VAL A 16 -3.89 -7.67 5.61
C VAL A 16 -2.68 -7.84 4.70
N GLU A 17 -2.35 -9.06 4.28
CA GLU A 17 -1.22 -9.33 3.39
C GLU A 17 -1.37 -8.65 2.03
N THR A 18 -2.59 -8.67 1.49
CA THR A 18 -2.94 -7.97 0.24
C THR A 18 -2.72 -6.47 0.40
N PHE A 19 -3.24 -5.87 1.48
CA PHE A 19 -3.06 -4.44 1.76
C PHE A 19 -1.60 -4.05 1.88
N GLN A 20 -0.80 -4.85 2.61
CA GLN A 20 0.64 -4.60 2.75
C GLN A 20 1.34 -4.63 1.39
N SER A 21 1.03 -5.63 0.57
CA SER A 21 1.59 -5.78 -0.78
C SER A 21 1.19 -4.63 -1.70
N THR A 22 -0.09 -4.24 -1.71
CA THR A 22 -0.61 -3.12 -2.49
C THR A 22 0.06 -1.81 -2.10
N MET A 23 0.25 -1.56 -0.81
CA MET A 23 0.89 -0.35 -0.33
C MET A 23 2.37 -0.29 -0.74
N SER A 24 3.10 -1.41 -0.64
CA SER A 24 4.47 -1.51 -1.14
C SER A 24 4.55 -1.26 -2.65
N GLU A 25 3.61 -1.80 -3.44
CA GLU A 25 3.54 -1.56 -4.87
C GLU A 25 3.24 -0.08 -5.19
N CYS A 26 2.25 0.52 -4.52
CA CYS A 26 1.91 1.93 -4.68
C CYS A 26 3.11 2.83 -4.37
N PHE A 27 3.87 2.51 -3.33
CA PHE A 27 5.08 3.24 -2.97
C PHE A 27 6.13 3.16 -4.08
N ILE A 28 6.52 1.94 -4.49
CA ILE A 28 7.55 1.74 -5.51
C ILE A 28 7.13 2.36 -6.85
N ARG A 29 5.86 2.21 -7.24
CA ARG A 29 5.30 2.85 -8.44
C ARG A 29 5.38 4.37 -8.35
N THR A 30 4.98 4.95 -7.22
CA THR A 30 5.03 6.41 -7.01
C THR A 30 6.46 6.95 -7.10
N VAL A 31 7.43 6.28 -6.47
CA VAL A 31 8.85 6.66 -6.55
C VAL A 31 9.31 6.63 -8.01
N ARG A 32 8.98 5.57 -8.74
CA ARG A 32 9.36 5.39 -10.15
C ARG A 32 8.73 6.45 -11.05
N ASP A 33 7.45 6.72 -10.89
CA ASP A 33 6.71 7.65 -11.74
C ASP A 33 7.14 9.10 -11.48
N MET A 34 7.62 9.42 -10.28
CA MET A 34 8.09 10.77 -9.93
C MET A 34 9.58 10.98 -10.20
N LEU A 35 10.44 10.00 -9.90
CA LEU A 35 11.89 10.16 -9.82
C LEU A 35 12.66 9.25 -10.79
N GLY A 36 11.97 8.34 -11.48
CA GLY A 36 12.56 7.41 -12.43
C GLY A 36 13.11 6.13 -11.81
N SER A 37 13.46 5.18 -12.68
CA SER A 37 13.90 3.82 -12.31
C SER A 37 15.24 3.78 -11.56
N ALA A 38 16.17 4.68 -11.90
CA ALA A 38 17.46 4.79 -11.22
C ALA A 38 17.28 5.16 -9.74
N VAL A 39 16.53 6.23 -9.46
CA VAL A 39 16.25 6.68 -8.09
C VAL A 39 15.43 5.64 -7.32
N THR A 40 14.49 4.97 -7.98
CA THR A 40 13.71 3.88 -7.36
C THR A 40 14.62 2.76 -6.83
N SER A 41 15.65 2.39 -7.59
CA SER A 41 16.60 1.36 -7.19
C SER A 41 17.43 1.81 -5.99
N GLU A 42 17.82 3.09 -5.95
CA GLU A 42 18.52 3.66 -4.80
C GLU A 42 17.64 3.80 -3.56
N VAL A 43 16.37 4.19 -3.71
CA VAL A 43 15.41 4.20 -2.59
C VAL A 43 15.22 2.80 -2.02
N ARG A 44 15.06 1.78 -2.88
CA ARG A 44 14.96 0.39 -2.42
C ARG A 44 16.21 -0.02 -1.65
N ARG A 45 17.40 0.26 -2.18
CA ARG A 45 18.68 -0.03 -1.52
C ARG A 45 18.82 0.71 -0.20
N LEU A 46 18.38 1.97 -0.14
CA LEU A 46 18.38 2.78 1.07
C LEU A 46 17.50 2.16 2.15
N LEU A 47 16.26 1.76 1.81
CA LEU A 47 15.35 1.12 2.75
C LEU A 47 15.90 -0.24 3.22
N GLU A 48 16.43 -1.05 2.30
CA GLU A 48 17.06 -2.34 2.64
C GLU A 48 18.26 -2.18 3.57
N ARG A 49 19.11 -1.15 3.36
CA ARG A 49 20.24 -0.82 4.26
C ARG A 49 19.80 -0.39 5.66
N ASN A 50 18.59 0.14 5.79
CA ASN A 50 17.96 0.45 7.07
C ASN A 50 17.10 -0.73 7.59
N GLY A 51 17.25 -1.91 6.99
CA GLY A 51 16.55 -3.13 7.41
C GLY A 51 15.08 -3.17 7.05
N ILE A 52 14.61 -2.33 6.11
CA ILE A 52 13.22 -2.30 5.63
C ILE A 52 13.18 -2.92 4.21
N PRO A 53 12.97 -4.23 4.09
CA PRO A 53 12.71 -4.85 2.80
C PRO A 53 11.33 -4.43 2.25
N PRO A 54 11.07 -4.60 0.94
CA PRO A 54 9.82 -4.17 0.31
C PRO A 54 8.53 -4.66 0.99
N ARG A 55 8.54 -5.87 1.57
CA ARG A 55 7.39 -6.45 2.29
C ARG A 55 7.04 -5.72 3.59
N ASP A 56 8.00 -5.01 4.19
CA ASP A 56 7.84 -4.35 5.49
C ASP A 56 7.54 -2.84 5.35
N ILE A 57 7.50 -2.32 4.11
CA ILE A 57 7.23 -0.89 3.84
C ILE A 57 5.91 -0.45 4.47
N ALA A 58 4.88 -1.30 4.36
CA ALA A 58 3.55 -0.96 4.82
C ALA A 58 3.39 -1.09 6.35
N SER A 59 4.13 -1.99 7.01
CA SER A 59 4.09 -2.18 8.46
C SER A 59 5.00 -1.18 9.19
N ARG A 60 6.08 -0.74 8.54
CA ARG A 60 7.06 0.24 9.05
C ARG A 60 6.98 1.58 8.32
N PHE A 61 5.78 1.96 7.89
CA PHE A 61 5.60 3.14 7.03
C PHE A 61 6.14 4.42 7.66
N ASP A 62 5.99 4.60 8.98
CA ASP A 62 6.52 5.77 9.69
C ASP A 62 8.04 5.87 9.53
N GLU A 63 8.73 4.75 9.70
CA GLU A 63 10.18 4.68 9.57
C GLU A 63 10.62 4.91 8.12
N VAL A 64 9.83 4.41 7.14
CA VAL A 64 10.02 4.74 5.72
C VAL A 64 9.91 6.26 5.50
N VAL A 65 8.90 6.92 6.07
CA VAL A 65 8.73 8.37 5.97
C VAL A 65 9.91 9.12 6.58
N GLU A 66 10.41 8.68 7.75
CA GLU A 66 11.57 9.27 8.40
C GLU A 66 12.84 9.14 7.56
N ILE A 67 13.13 7.94 7.05
CA ILE A 67 14.30 7.68 6.18
C ILE A 67 14.25 8.52 4.91
N LEU A 68 13.07 8.62 4.30
CA LEU A 68 12.88 9.44 3.10
C LEU A 68 13.01 10.93 3.42
N THR A 69 12.48 11.39 4.55
CA THR A 69 12.61 12.78 4.98
C THR A 69 14.06 13.14 5.25
N HIS A 70 14.84 12.23 5.82
CA HIS A 70 16.27 12.41 6.02
C HIS A 70 17.04 12.52 4.69
N SER A 71 16.61 11.78 3.66
CA SER A 71 17.33 11.68 2.38
C SER A 71 16.89 12.73 1.34
N PHE A 72 15.59 13.03 1.28
CA PHE A 72 14.97 13.92 0.30
C PHE A 72 14.51 15.25 0.90
N GLY A 73 14.65 15.44 2.22
CA GLY A 73 14.16 16.62 2.92
C GLY A 73 12.64 16.76 2.81
N SER A 74 12.17 18.01 2.75
CA SER A 74 10.74 18.34 2.65
C SER A 74 10.03 17.73 1.43
N SER A 75 10.77 17.41 0.37
CA SER A 75 10.23 16.78 -0.85
C SER A 75 9.72 15.36 -0.62
N ALA A 76 10.20 14.68 0.43
CA ALA A 76 9.68 13.37 0.83
C ALA A 76 8.16 13.41 1.06
N ARG A 77 7.64 14.52 1.59
CA ARG A 77 6.22 14.67 1.89
C ARG A 77 5.34 14.52 0.65
N VAL A 78 5.77 15.01 -0.51
CA VAL A 78 5.03 14.88 -1.77
C VAL A 78 4.96 13.42 -2.20
N LEU A 79 6.05 12.68 -2.05
CA LEU A 79 6.14 11.27 -2.40
C LEU A 79 5.24 10.42 -1.49
N VAL A 80 5.26 10.68 -0.18
CA VAL A 80 4.43 9.99 0.80
C VAL A 80 2.95 10.32 0.56
N TYR A 81 2.60 11.60 0.35
CA TYR A 81 1.24 12.02 0.05
C TYR A 81 0.71 11.31 -1.20
N LYS A 82 1.49 11.32 -2.29
CA LYS A 82 1.09 10.68 -3.55
C LYS A 82 0.99 9.16 -3.43
N THR A 83 1.83 8.54 -2.61
CA THR A 83 1.74 7.11 -2.28
C THR A 83 0.41 6.78 -1.60
N VAL A 84 0.03 7.53 -0.56
CA VAL A 84 -1.24 7.29 0.14
C VAL A 84 -2.43 7.60 -0.77
N ALA A 85 -2.36 8.66 -1.58
CA ALA A 85 -3.41 8.96 -2.55
C ALA A 85 -3.59 7.82 -3.57
N SER A 86 -2.49 7.32 -4.13
CA SER A 86 -2.53 6.16 -5.04
C SER A 86 -3.07 4.90 -4.36
N LEU A 87 -2.80 4.72 -3.06
CA LEU A 87 -3.32 3.59 -2.30
C LEU A 87 -4.86 3.66 -2.15
N TYR A 88 -5.40 4.84 -1.87
CA TYR A 88 -6.87 5.04 -1.87
C TYR A 88 -7.48 4.75 -3.24
N GLU A 89 -6.84 5.21 -4.31
CA GLU A 89 -7.29 4.96 -5.68
C GLU A 89 -7.25 3.47 -6.07
N GLU A 90 -6.25 2.72 -5.59
CA GLU A 90 -6.21 1.25 -5.76
C GLU A 90 -7.42 0.57 -5.13
N TYR A 91 -7.97 1.11 -4.04
CA TYR A 91 -9.20 0.60 -3.42
C TYR A 91 -10.47 1.27 -3.94
N SER A 92 -10.39 2.00 -5.06
CA SER A 92 -11.51 2.74 -5.66
C SER A 92 -12.15 3.77 -4.72
N LEU A 93 -11.38 4.26 -3.75
CA LEU A 93 -11.81 5.29 -2.80
C LEU A 93 -11.24 6.64 -3.21
N ARG A 94 -11.99 7.70 -2.93
CA ARG A 94 -11.47 9.07 -3.08
C ARG A 94 -10.67 9.45 -1.83
N PRO A 95 -9.44 9.97 -1.98
CA PRO A 95 -8.71 10.58 -0.87
C PRO A 95 -9.52 11.73 -0.28
N SER A 96 -9.84 11.66 1.01
CA SER A 96 -10.55 12.72 1.76
C SER A 96 -9.63 13.50 2.70
N PHE A 97 -8.32 13.39 2.50
CA PHE A 97 -7.29 13.96 3.36
C PHE A 97 -6.49 15.05 2.64
N GLY A 98 -6.02 16.02 3.42
CA GLY A 98 -5.19 17.12 2.95
C GLY A 98 -3.69 16.82 3.00
N PHE A 99 -2.89 17.69 2.36
CA PHE A 99 -1.44 17.56 2.35
C PHE A 99 -0.80 17.63 3.74
N TYR A 100 -1.42 18.36 4.67
CA TYR A 100 -0.94 18.56 6.04
C TYR A 100 -1.41 17.50 7.04
N ASP A 101 -2.32 16.60 6.63
CA ASP A 101 -2.83 15.56 7.49
C ASP A 101 -1.76 14.53 7.89
N SER A 102 -2.02 13.81 8.97
CA SER A 102 -1.23 12.65 9.39
C SER A 102 -1.46 11.50 8.41
N LEU A 103 -0.54 11.35 7.45
CA LEU A 103 -0.62 10.30 6.42
C LEU A 103 -0.56 8.88 7.01
N LYS A 104 0.12 8.71 8.15
CA LYS A 104 0.10 7.48 8.95
C LYS A 104 -1.33 7.10 9.36
N ASP A 105 -2.04 8.05 9.97
CA ASP A 105 -3.39 7.78 10.46
C ASP A 105 -4.34 7.50 9.30
N ARG A 106 -4.13 8.13 8.14
CA ARG A 106 -4.89 7.82 6.91
C ARG A 106 -4.65 6.40 6.42
N VAL A 107 -3.41 5.91 6.44
CA VAL A 107 -3.09 4.52 6.09
C VAL A 107 -3.75 3.55 7.09
N ALA A 108 -3.69 3.83 8.39
CA ALA A 108 -4.31 2.99 9.41
C ALA A 108 -5.84 2.91 9.24
N LEU A 109 -6.50 4.06 9.05
CA LEU A 109 -7.95 4.13 8.79
C LEU A 109 -8.33 3.40 7.50
N LEU A 110 -7.54 3.54 6.44
CA LEU A 110 -7.79 2.82 5.19
C LEU A 110 -7.67 1.30 5.40
N ARG A 111 -6.65 0.84 6.13
CA ARG A 111 -6.47 -0.58 6.44
C ARG A 111 -7.67 -1.14 7.20
N GLU A 112 -8.14 -0.44 8.23
CA GLU A 112 -9.33 -0.84 8.98
C GLU A 112 -10.57 -0.91 8.08
N LYS A 113 -10.74 0.05 7.18
CA LYS A 113 -11.83 0.06 6.19
C LYS A 113 -11.74 -1.11 5.21
N VAL A 114 -10.55 -1.41 4.69
CA VAL A 114 -10.32 -2.55 3.78
C VAL A 114 -10.70 -3.87 4.45
N ILE A 115 -10.34 -4.03 5.73
CA ILE A 115 -10.66 -5.25 6.50
C ILE A 115 -12.17 -5.32 6.80
N SER A 116 -12.78 -4.19 7.19
CA SER A 116 -14.18 -4.15 7.60
C SER A 116 -15.13 -4.33 6.42
N ASP A 117 -14.82 -3.69 5.29
CA ASP A 117 -15.66 -3.69 4.08
C ASP A 117 -15.22 -4.76 3.06
N LEU A 118 -14.22 -5.59 3.40
CA LEU A 118 -13.65 -6.66 2.55
C LEU A 118 -13.22 -6.14 1.16
N LEU A 119 -12.64 -4.94 1.11
CA LEU A 119 -12.29 -4.29 -0.15
C LEU A 119 -11.13 -5.02 -0.85
N LYS A 120 -11.25 -5.17 -2.16
CA LYS A 120 -10.18 -5.70 -3.01
C LYS A 120 -9.53 -4.57 -3.80
N PRO A 121 -8.20 -4.57 -3.95
CA PRO A 121 -7.53 -3.56 -4.76
C PRO A 121 -7.75 -3.84 -6.25
N ARG A 122 -7.71 -2.81 -7.10
CA ARG A 122 -8.03 -2.89 -8.53
C ARG A 122 -7.13 -3.85 -9.29
N HIS A 123 -5.83 -3.92 -8.96
CA HIS A 123 -4.89 -4.84 -9.62
C HIS A 123 -5.11 -6.32 -9.25
N SER A 124 -5.93 -6.64 -8.25
CA SER A 124 -6.27 -8.05 -7.93
C SER A 124 -7.28 -8.67 -8.90
N LEU A 125 -7.86 -7.90 -9.82
CA LEU A 125 -8.87 -8.35 -10.79
C LEU A 125 -8.28 -9.17 -11.98
N SER A 126 -7.04 -9.65 -11.92
CA SER A 126 -6.28 -10.04 -13.12
C SER A 126 -6.14 -11.54 -13.43
N VAL A 127 -6.89 -12.48 -12.81
CA VAL A 127 -6.78 -13.91 -13.22
C VAL A 127 -8.11 -14.67 -13.39
N ASP A 128 -9.22 -14.29 -12.75
CA ASP A 128 -10.42 -15.14 -12.74
C ASP A 128 -11.58 -14.68 -13.66
N ASP A 129 -11.63 -13.41 -14.06
CA ASP A 129 -12.73 -12.90 -14.92
C ASP A 129 -12.57 -13.22 -16.42
N SER A 130 -11.47 -13.86 -16.82
CA SER A 130 -11.21 -14.23 -18.22
C SER A 130 -11.92 -15.52 -18.66
N ILE A 131 -12.58 -16.26 -17.76
CA ILE A 131 -13.19 -17.57 -18.08
C ILE A 131 -14.64 -17.41 -18.60
N TYR A 132 -15.24 -16.22 -18.53
CA TYR A 132 -16.63 -16.01 -18.96
C TYR A 132 -16.80 -15.27 -20.30
N ILE A 133 -15.72 -14.89 -20.99
CA ILE A 133 -15.79 -14.23 -22.31
C ILE A 133 -15.23 -15.14 -23.40
N ALA A 134 -15.76 -16.36 -23.52
CA ALA A 134 -15.55 -17.19 -24.71
C ALA A 134 -16.63 -18.27 -24.86
N THR A 135 -17.92 -17.90 -24.90
CA THR A 135 -18.90 -18.69 -25.65
C THR A 135 -20.06 -17.81 -26.10
N ARG A 136 -19.96 -17.29 -27.32
CA ARG A 136 -21.14 -17.10 -28.16
C ARG A 136 -20.78 -17.17 -29.63
#